data_AF-A0A644W8H8-F1
#
_entry.id   AF-A0A644W8H8-F1
#
_cell.length_a   1.000
_cell.length_b   1.000
_cell.length_c   1.000
_cell.angle_alpha   90.00
_cell.angle_beta   90.00
_cell.angle_gamma   90.00
#
_symmetry.space_group_name_H-M   'P 1'
#
loop_
_entity.id
_entity.type
_entity.pdbx_description
1 polymer ?
#
loop_
_entity_poly.entity_id
_entity_poly.type
_entity_poly.pdbx_seq_one_letter_code
_entity_poly.pdbx_strand_id
1 'polypeptide(L)'
;MTARDSSPIGVGVITVFMILIVLCLSTFAALTYVSARADYRLSRINADTVAAYYEADARAAKLAAEFAAGSAAELEQTIAMTDTQALYLHLSRKDDGSVAVLAWRTVALADSGGWGSDPLPVWGG
;
A
#
# COMPACT_ATOMS: atom_id res chain seq x y z
N MET A 1 17.16 -61.89 -39.69
CA MET A 1 17.69 -61.29 -38.46
C MET A 1 17.99 -59.83 -38.76
N THR A 2 17.10 -58.93 -38.37
CA THR A 2 17.24 -57.48 -38.60
C THR A 2 17.93 -56.88 -37.39
N ALA A 3 19.24 -56.63 -37.49
CA ALA A 3 19.96 -55.86 -36.48
C ALA A 3 19.59 -54.38 -36.66
N ARG A 4 18.85 -53.83 -35.70
CA ARG A 4 18.66 -52.39 -35.58
C ARG A 4 19.92 -51.84 -34.93
N ASP A 5 20.73 -51.13 -35.70
CA ASP A 5 21.80 -50.29 -35.15
C ASP A 5 21.16 -49.15 -34.35
N SER A 6 21.07 -49.34 -33.03
CA SER A 6 20.77 -48.28 -32.08
C SER A 6 21.98 -47.36 -32.00
N SER A 7 21.99 -46.27 -32.79
CA SER A 7 23.06 -45.29 -32.77
C SER A 7 23.20 -44.64 -31.38
N PRO A 8 24.42 -44.52 -30.82
CA PRO A 8 24.65 -43.87 -29.52
C PRO A 8 24.40 -42.36 -29.52
N ILE A 9 24.13 -41.77 -30.69
CA ILE A 9 23.82 -40.34 -30.90
C ILE A 9 22.55 -39.90 -30.13
N GLY A 10 21.59 -40.80 -29.90
CA GLY A 10 20.35 -40.47 -29.17
C GLY A 10 20.56 -40.14 -27.69
N VAL A 11 21.60 -40.69 -27.05
CA VAL A 11 21.83 -40.54 -25.59
C VAL A 11 22.46 -39.19 -25.25
N GLY A 12 23.33 -38.65 -26.11
CA GLY A 12 23.94 -37.33 -25.90
C GLY A 12 22.97 -36.17 -26.11
N VAL A 13 22.14 -36.26 -27.15
CA VAL A 13 21.15 -35.21 -27.45
C VAL A 13 20.06 -35.16 -26.39
N ILE A 14 19.57 -36.31 -25.91
CA ILE A 14 18.53 -36.35 -24.87
C ILE A 14 19.02 -35.82 -23.52
N THR A 15 20.30 -36.03 -23.16
CA THR A 15 20.87 -35.47 -21.92
C THR A 15 21.01 -33.96 -21.99
N VAL A 16 21.44 -33.42 -23.13
CA VAL A 16 21.48 -31.96 -23.35
C VAL A 16 20.08 -31.35 -23.25
N PHE A 17 19.08 -31.96 -23.90
CA PHE A 17 17.69 -31.51 -23.78
C PHE A 17 17.15 -31.59 -22.35
N MET A 18 17.45 -32.65 -21.60
CA MET A 18 17.04 -32.78 -20.21
C MET A 18 17.63 -31.66 -19.34
N ILE A 19 18.92 -31.38 -19.49
CA ILE A 19 19.57 -30.27 -18.76
C ILE A 19 18.91 -28.93 -19.14
N LEU A 20 18.68 -28.70 -20.43
CA LEU A 20 18.01 -27.48 -20.90
C LEU A 20 16.60 -27.34 -20.30
N ILE A 21 15.78 -28.39 -20.33
CA ILE A 21 14.42 -28.37 -19.77
C ILE A 21 14.48 -28.09 -18.27
N VAL A 22 15.38 -28.76 -17.53
CA VAL A 22 15.52 -28.54 -16.08
C VAL A 22 15.94 -27.10 -15.80
N LEU A 23 16.87 -26.53 -16.58
CA LEU A 23 17.25 -25.12 -16.46
C LEU A 23 16.08 -24.19 -16.74
N CYS A 24 15.33 -24.42 -17.84
CA CYS A 24 14.15 -23.63 -18.19
C CYS A 24 13.07 -23.69 -17.10
N LEU A 25 12.77 -24.89 -16.59
CA LEU A 25 11.80 -25.08 -15.50
C LEU A 25 12.27 -24.40 -14.20
N SER A 26 13.56 -24.47 -13.90
CA SER A 26 14.14 -23.82 -12.72
C SER A 26 14.03 -22.30 -12.80
N THR A 27 14.35 -21.71 -13.96
CA THR A 27 14.20 -20.27 -14.18
C THR A 27 12.73 -19.86 -14.12
N PHE A 28 11.83 -20.62 -14.76
CA PHE A 28 10.40 -20.34 -14.70
C PHE A 28 9.87 -20.40 -13.27
N ALA A 29 10.23 -21.44 -12.51
CA ALA A 29 9.85 -21.58 -11.11
C ALA A 29 10.38 -20.42 -10.24
N ALA A 30 11.62 -19.99 -10.46
CA ALA A 30 12.19 -18.85 -9.76
C ALA A 30 11.43 -17.55 -10.07
N LEU A 31 11.09 -17.31 -11.34
CA LEU A 31 10.27 -16.16 -11.75
C LEU A 31 8.87 -16.21 -11.13
N THR A 32 8.21 -17.38 -11.16
CA THR A 32 6.91 -17.59 -10.50
C THR A 32 6.99 -17.29 -9.00
N TYR A 33 8.01 -17.79 -8.31
CA TYR A 33 8.20 -17.54 -6.88
C TYR A 33 8.42 -16.05 -6.58
N VAL A 34 9.27 -15.38 -7.35
CA VAL A 34 9.52 -13.94 -7.19
C VAL A 34 8.24 -13.14 -7.43
N SER A 35 7.46 -13.47 -8.47
CA SER A 35 6.16 -12.84 -8.74
C SER A 35 5.19 -13.03 -7.58
N ALA A 36 4.96 -14.27 -7.15
CA ALA A 36 4.04 -14.58 -6.05
C ALA A 36 4.45 -13.88 -4.74
N ARG A 37 5.75 -13.75 -4.48
CA ARG A 37 6.26 -13.01 -3.33
C ARG A 37 6.02 -11.50 -3.45
N ALA A 38 6.17 -10.93 -4.65
CA ALA A 38 5.88 -9.52 -4.90
C ALA A 38 4.39 -9.24 -4.71
N ASP A 39 3.52 -10.08 -5.27
CA ASP A 39 2.07 -9.99 -5.14
C ASP A 39 1.64 -10.10 -3.67
N TYR A 40 2.20 -11.07 -2.93
CA TYR A 40 1.95 -11.22 -1.50
C TYR A 40 2.34 -9.97 -0.71
N ARG A 41 3.54 -9.42 -0.97
CA ARG A 41 4.01 -8.21 -0.29
C ARG A 41 3.10 -7.01 -0.59
N LEU A 42 2.68 -6.84 -1.84
CA LEU A 42 1.79 -5.75 -2.24
C LEU A 42 0.41 -5.88 -1.59
N SER A 43 -0.15 -7.10 -1.59
CA SER A 43 -1.43 -7.37 -0.93
C SER A 43 -1.40 -7.06 0.55
N ARG A 44 -0.28 -7.38 1.23
CA ARG A 44 -0.10 -7.07 2.65
C ARG A 44 -0.03 -5.57 2.91
N ILE A 45 0.79 -4.83 2.15
CA ILE A 45 0.88 -3.36 2.30
C ILE A 45 -0.48 -2.71 2.11
N ASN A 46 -1.24 -3.16 1.11
CA ASN A 46 -2.59 -2.64 0.85
C ASN A 46 -3.53 -2.90 2.02
N ALA A 47 -3.54 -4.13 2.55
CA ALA A 47 -4.35 -4.48 3.72
C ALA A 47 -3.97 -3.64 4.96
N ASP A 48 -2.67 -3.49 5.23
CA ASP A 48 -2.15 -2.71 6.35
C ASP A 48 -2.53 -1.22 6.22
N THR A 49 -2.45 -0.67 5.00
CA THR A 49 -2.80 0.73 4.71
C THR A 49 -4.29 0.98 4.92
N VAL A 50 -5.15 0.07 4.48
CA VAL A 50 -6.61 0.18 4.68
C VAL A 50 -6.96 0.07 6.17
N ALA A 51 -6.34 -0.85 6.90
CA ALA A 51 -6.54 -0.97 8.34
C ALA A 51 -6.14 0.32 9.07
N ALA A 52 -4.96 0.87 8.76
CA ALA A 52 -4.48 2.12 9.30
C ALA A 52 -5.42 3.30 9.02
N TYR A 53 -6.04 3.33 7.85
CA TYR A 53 -7.02 4.35 7.51
C TYR A 53 -8.21 4.34 8.47
N TYR A 54 -8.84 3.17 8.65
CA TYR A 54 -10.00 3.03 9.51
C TYR A 54 -9.67 3.24 10.99
N GLU A 55 -8.48 2.85 11.43
CA GLU A 55 -8.04 3.13 12.80
C GLU A 55 -7.92 4.63 13.09
N ALA A 56 -7.35 5.39 12.17
CA ALA A 56 -7.21 6.84 12.34
C ALA A 56 -8.56 7.55 12.25
N ASP A 57 -9.47 7.12 11.37
CA ASP A 57 -10.83 7.65 11.31
C ASP A 57 -11.61 7.36 12.60
N ALA A 58 -11.49 6.15 13.15
CA ALA A 58 -12.08 5.80 14.44
C ALA A 58 -11.52 6.65 15.59
N ARG A 59 -10.24 7.02 15.57
CA ARG A 59 -9.65 7.96 16.54
C ARG A 59 -10.18 9.37 16.35
N ALA A 60 -10.29 9.86 15.11
CA ALA A 60 -10.89 11.16 14.83
C ALA A 60 -12.35 11.23 15.28
N ALA A 61 -13.12 10.17 15.07
CA ALA A 61 -14.52 10.07 15.52
C ALA A 61 -14.64 10.15 17.05
N LYS A 62 -13.74 9.48 17.79
CA LYS A 62 -13.67 9.60 19.26
C LYS A 62 -13.37 11.03 19.70
N LEU A 63 -12.37 11.66 19.09
CA LEU A 63 -12.00 13.05 19.39
C LEU A 63 -13.14 14.03 19.06
N ALA A 64 -13.88 13.80 17.97
CA ALA A 64 -15.04 14.60 17.63
C ALA A 64 -16.18 14.43 18.65
N ALA A 65 -16.41 13.20 19.13
CA ALA A 65 -17.40 12.94 20.18
C ALA A 65 -17.01 13.61 21.52
N GLU A 66 -15.73 13.53 21.90
CA GLU A 66 -15.19 14.20 23.08
C GLU A 66 -15.28 15.72 22.94
N PHE A 67 -14.96 16.27 21.77
CA PHE A 67 -15.11 17.70 21.49
C PHE A 67 -16.57 18.15 21.60
N ALA A 68 -17.51 17.35 21.07
CA ALA A 68 -18.94 17.64 21.16
C ALA A 68 -19.42 17.70 22.62
N ALA A 69 -18.95 16.79 23.47
CA ALA A 69 -19.28 16.74 24.90
C ALA A 69 -18.54 17.81 25.74
N GLY A 70 -17.41 18.32 25.27
CA GLY A 70 -16.61 19.34 25.95
C GLY A 70 -17.11 20.78 25.73
N SER A 71 -16.33 21.74 26.22
CA SER A 71 -16.60 23.18 26.09
C SER A 71 -15.52 23.94 25.29
N ALA A 72 -14.63 23.21 24.60
CA ALA A 72 -13.61 23.82 23.76
C ALA A 72 -14.25 24.54 22.56
N ALA A 73 -13.69 25.69 22.20
CA ALA A 73 -14.15 26.51 21.08
C ALA A 73 -13.66 25.96 19.73
N GLU A 74 -12.49 25.33 19.69
CA GLU A 74 -11.85 24.85 18.48
C GLU A 74 -10.98 23.62 18.80
N LEU A 75 -10.91 22.68 17.87
CA LEU A 75 -10.04 21.51 17.92
C LEU A 75 -9.38 21.32 16.56
N GLU A 76 -8.06 21.41 16.55
CA GLU A 76 -7.22 21.08 15.39
C GLU A 76 -6.31 19.91 15.76
N GLN A 77 -6.41 18.81 15.02
CA GLN A 77 -5.58 17.63 15.24
C GLN A 77 -5.17 16.97 13.93
N THR A 78 -3.96 16.43 13.94
CA THR A 78 -3.39 15.65 12.84
C THR A 78 -3.07 14.26 13.36
N ILE A 79 -3.80 13.26 12.89
CA ILE A 79 -3.68 11.87 13.33
C ILE A 79 -2.89 11.10 12.27
N ALA A 80 -1.69 10.64 12.61
CA ALA A 80 -0.91 9.81 11.69
C ALA A 80 -1.66 8.51 11.36
N MET A 81 -1.78 8.20 10.07
CA MET A 81 -2.36 6.96 9.56
C MET A 81 -1.22 6.01 9.17
N THR A 82 -0.31 6.50 8.32
CA THR A 82 0.85 5.77 7.81
C THR A 82 2.09 6.67 7.90
N ASP A 83 3.24 6.14 7.47
CA ASP A 83 4.50 6.92 7.42
C ASP A 83 4.44 8.11 6.44
N THR A 84 3.46 8.16 5.55
CA THR A 84 3.32 9.19 4.51
C THR A 84 1.98 9.90 4.52
N GLN A 85 1.03 9.49 5.36
CA GLN A 85 -0.33 10.03 5.38
C GLN A 85 -0.83 10.26 6.80
N ALA A 86 -1.57 11.34 6.97
CA ALA A 86 -2.26 11.68 8.20
C ALA A 86 -3.69 12.14 7.92
N LEU A 87 -4.57 12.01 8.90
CA LEU A 87 -5.92 12.56 8.88
C LEU A 87 -5.92 13.90 9.61
N TYR A 88 -6.26 14.96 8.87
CA TYR A 88 -6.40 16.30 9.41
C TYR A 88 -7.86 16.54 9.82
N LEU A 89 -8.04 16.84 11.11
CA LEU A 89 -9.30 17.13 11.78
C LEU A 89 -9.31 18.58 12.26
N HIS A 90 -10.29 19.35 11.81
CA HIS A 90 -10.53 20.70 12.31
C HIS A 90 -12.02 20.87 12.63
N LEU A 91 -12.31 21.10 13.91
CA LEU A 91 -13.65 21.31 14.45
C LEU A 91 -13.72 22.68 15.12
N SER A 92 -14.84 23.37 14.94
CA SER A 92 -15.12 24.65 15.60
C SER A 92 -16.51 24.61 16.23
N ARG A 93 -16.66 25.24 17.39
CA ARG A 93 -17.94 25.40 18.06
C ARG A 93 -18.52 26.77 17.73
N LYS A 94 -19.73 26.78 17.18
CA LYS A 94 -20.47 28.02 16.87
C LYS A 94 -21.05 28.63 18.14
N ASP A 95 -21.41 29.91 18.08
CA ASP A 95 -22.05 30.65 19.18
C ASP A 95 -23.39 30.04 19.63
N ASP A 96 -24.04 29.27 18.75
CA ASP A 96 -25.26 28.49 19.01
C ASP A 96 -24.97 27.15 19.74
N GLY A 97 -23.73 26.90 20.13
CA GLY A 97 -23.29 25.67 20.80
C GLY A 97 -23.14 24.46 19.87
N SER A 98 -23.57 24.57 18.61
CA SER A 98 -23.42 23.52 17.59
C SER A 98 -21.97 23.35 17.13
N VAL A 99 -21.55 22.11 16.89
CA VAL A 99 -20.22 21.77 16.37
C VAL A 99 -20.23 21.82 14.85
N ALA A 100 -19.30 22.57 14.26
CA ALA A 100 -19.04 22.63 12.84
C ALA A 100 -17.75 21.88 12.51
N VAL A 101 -17.83 20.96 11.55
CA VAL A 101 -16.67 20.30 10.98
C VAL A 101 -16.13 21.19 9.86
N LEU A 102 -14.95 21.78 10.07
CA LEU A 102 -14.30 22.64 9.07
C LEU A 102 -13.35 21.84 8.17
N ALA A 103 -12.72 20.79 8.70
CA ALA A 103 -11.93 19.87 7.90
C ALA A 103 -11.97 18.44 8.44
N TRP A 104 -12.15 17.49 7.51
CA TRP A 104 -11.96 16.06 7.72
C TRP A 104 -11.38 15.46 6.45
N ARG A 105 -10.06 15.50 6.31
CA ARG A 105 -9.40 15.09 5.06
C ARG A 105 -8.07 14.42 5.30
N THR A 106 -7.74 13.48 4.43
CA THR A 106 -6.43 12.86 4.37
C THR A 106 -5.43 13.85 3.78
N VAL A 107 -4.29 14.03 4.44
CA VAL A 107 -3.19 14.88 4.00
C VAL A 107 -1.91 14.05 3.94
N ALA A 108 -1.01 14.38 3.03
CA ALA A 108 0.33 13.79 3.03
C ALA A 108 1.07 14.26 4.30
N LEU A 109 1.68 13.32 5.02
CA LEU A 109 2.62 13.62 6.07
C LEU A 109 3.89 14.10 5.36
N ALA A 110 3.98 15.40 5.10
CA ALA A 110 5.20 15.99 4.56
C ALA A 110 6.32 15.73 5.57
N ASP A 111 7.41 15.09 5.13
CA ASP A 111 8.66 15.06 5.89
C ASP A 111 8.92 16.49 6.37
N SER A 112 9.19 16.65 7.66
CA SER A 112 9.45 17.94 8.31
C SER A 112 10.73 18.56 7.75
N GLY A 113 10.61 19.13 6.56
CA GLY A 113 11.69 19.54 5.68
C GLY A 113 11.22 20.63 4.72
N GLY A 114 10.53 21.64 5.26
CA GLY A 114 10.50 22.98 4.69
C GLY A 114 9.54 23.22 3.51
N TRP A 115 8.73 24.25 3.73
CA TRP A 115 8.06 25.13 2.76
C TRP A 115 6.68 24.70 2.27
N GLY A 116 5.69 25.37 2.85
CA GLY A 116 4.68 26.07 2.07
C GLY A 116 3.59 25.19 1.49
N SER A 117 2.41 25.29 2.11
CA SER A 117 1.14 25.01 1.46
C SER A 117 1.07 25.70 0.10
N ASP A 118 1.32 24.95 -0.97
CA ASP A 118 0.81 25.27 -2.30
C ASP A 118 0.35 23.95 -2.94
N PRO A 119 -0.98 23.71 -3.08
CA PRO A 119 -1.46 22.58 -3.85
C PRO A 119 -0.97 22.75 -5.29
N LEU A 120 -0.03 21.90 -5.70
CA LEU A 120 0.51 21.91 -7.06
C LEU A 120 -0.64 21.88 -8.08
N PRO A 121 -0.57 22.69 -9.15
CA PRO A 121 -1.58 22.67 -10.19
C PRO A 121 -1.61 21.27 -10.82
N VAL A 122 -2.72 20.55 -10.62
CA VAL A 122 -3.02 19.35 -11.38
C VAL A 122 -3.16 19.77 -12.83
N TRP A 123 -2.17 19.40 -13.66
CA TRP A 123 -2.22 19.62 -15.09
C TRP A 123 -3.39 18.81 -15.65
N GLY A 124 -4.48 19.50 -15.98
CA GLY A 124 -5.62 18.93 -16.68
C GLY A 124 -5.40 19.03 -18.19
N GLY A 125 -5.47 17.89 -18.89
CA GLY A 125 -5.45 17.78 -20.35
C GLY A 125 -4.42 16.80 -20.86
#